data_AF-A0A2V8G436-F1
#
_entry.id   AF-A0A2V8G436-F1
#
_cell.length_a   1.000
_cell.length_b   1.000
_cell.length_c   1.000
_cell.angle_alpha   90.00
_cell.angle_beta   90.00
_cell.angle_gamma   90.00
#
_symmetry.space_group_name_H-M   'P 1'
#
loop_
_entity.id
_entity.type
_entity.pdbx_description
1 polymer ?
#
loop_
_entity_poly.entity_id
_entity_poly.type
_entity_poly.pdbx_seq_one_letter_code
_entity_poly.pdbx_strand_id
1 'polypeptide(L)'
;MDFPNDDRTYHNVFSLSKTRSFNLGRYAAGRSKSVRFDRPGIVRVFCDIHSHMSAFIIVFAHRYFSVTDDEGRYHLGNVPPGTYNVAVWNEAHASQNRRVTVPDGGGDVEADFTLR
;
A
#
# COMPACT_ATOMS: atom_id res chain seq x y z
N MET A 1 3.11 7.16 10.51
CA MET A 1 4.03 6.06 10.18
C MET A 1 5.43 6.54 10.51
N ASP A 2 6.19 5.68 11.17
CA ASP A 2 7.57 5.95 11.54
C ASP A 2 8.51 5.22 10.59
N PHE A 3 9.64 5.86 10.28
CA PHE A 3 10.71 5.31 9.48
C PHE A 3 11.97 5.26 10.35
N PRO A 4 12.17 4.15 11.10
CA PRO A 4 13.41 3.93 11.83
C PRO A 4 14.55 3.57 10.87
N ASN A 5 15.76 3.98 11.23
CA ASN A 5 16.99 3.46 10.64
C ASN A 5 17.66 2.52 11.65
N ASP A 6 17.52 1.21 11.43
CA ASP A 6 18.03 0.18 12.33
C ASP A 6 19.38 -0.40 11.89
N ASP A 7 19.94 0.06 10.76
CA ASP A 7 21.27 -0.33 10.29
C ASP A 7 22.30 0.79 10.43
N ARG A 8 23.58 0.44 10.25
CA ARG A 8 24.72 1.35 10.50
C ARG A 8 24.95 2.37 9.39
N THR A 9 24.21 2.29 8.30
CA THR A 9 24.34 3.15 7.12
C THR A 9 23.45 4.37 7.29
N TYR A 10 23.87 5.52 6.77
CA TYR A 10 22.95 6.65 6.67
C TYR A 10 21.87 6.33 5.64
N HIS A 11 20.63 6.69 5.96
CA HIS A 11 19.50 6.56 5.04
C HIS A 11 18.75 7.86 4.91
N ASN A 12 18.01 7.96 3.82
CA ASN A 12 17.02 8.99 3.56
C ASN A 12 15.70 8.33 3.20
N VAL A 13 14.61 9.07 3.42
CA VAL A 13 13.27 8.66 3.02
C VAL A 13 12.62 9.87 2.39
N PHE A 14 12.31 9.77 1.09
CA PHE A 14 11.61 10.80 0.36
C PHE A 14 10.57 10.21 -0.59
N SER A 15 9.60 11.03 -0.96
CA SER A 15 8.56 10.72 -1.93
C SER A 15 8.24 11.95 -2.75
N LEU A 16 7.97 11.76 -4.04
CA LEU A 16 7.45 12.77 -4.96
C LEU A 16 5.99 12.48 -5.37
N SER A 17 5.36 11.46 -4.79
CA SER A 17 3.98 11.09 -5.11
C SER A 17 3.00 12.22 -4.77
N LYS A 18 2.03 12.46 -5.66
CA LYS A 18 0.97 13.46 -5.46
C LYS A 18 0.18 13.24 -4.17
N THR A 19 -0.06 11.99 -3.78
CA THR A 19 -0.77 11.64 -2.54
C THR A 19 -0.06 12.20 -1.31
N ARG A 20 1.29 12.15 -1.29
CA ARG A 20 2.11 12.74 -0.22
C ARG A 20 3.55 12.92 -0.70
N SER A 21 3.96 14.17 -0.92
CA SER A 21 5.35 14.55 -1.17
C SER A 21 6.05 14.94 0.13
N PHE A 22 7.27 14.47 0.32
CA PHE A 22 8.10 14.77 1.50
C PHE A 22 9.56 14.37 1.28
N ASN A 23 10.46 14.93 2.08
CA ASN A 23 11.84 14.46 2.23
C ASN A 23 12.26 14.60 3.70
N LEU A 24 12.68 13.50 4.31
CA LEU A 24 13.05 13.47 5.72
C LEU A 24 14.52 13.85 5.97
N GLY A 25 15.31 14.13 4.92
CA GLY A 25 16.76 14.30 5.03
C GLY A 25 17.49 13.01 5.43
N ARG A 26 18.82 13.03 5.47
CA ARG A 26 19.63 11.87 5.83
C ARG A 26 19.71 11.72 7.35
N TYR A 27 19.71 10.49 7.86
CA TYR A 27 19.87 10.21 9.30
C TYR A 27 20.55 8.87 9.57
N ALA A 28 21.32 8.85 10.65
CA ALA A 28 22.13 7.71 11.09
C ALA A 28 21.28 6.65 11.80
N ALA A 29 21.93 5.51 12.07
CA ALA A 29 21.44 4.41 12.91
C ALA A 29 20.79 4.90 14.22
N GLY A 30 19.71 4.24 14.64
CA GLY A 30 18.99 4.52 15.88
C GLY A 30 18.13 5.80 15.85
N ARG A 31 18.03 6.48 14.70
CA ARG A 31 17.14 7.63 14.52
C ARG A 31 15.89 7.20 13.77
N SER A 32 14.76 7.80 14.14
CA SER A 32 13.48 7.64 13.46
C SER A 32 12.88 9.00 13.12
N LYS A 33 12.15 9.06 12.00
CA LYS A 33 11.38 10.22 11.57
C LYS A 33 10.00 9.77 11.09
N SER A 34 9.01 10.64 11.22
CA SER A 34 7.61 10.26 11.00
C SER A 34 6.95 11.06 9.88
N VAL A 35 6.05 10.40 9.15
CA VAL A 35 5.15 11.05 8.19
C VAL A 35 3.70 10.68 8.52
N ARG A 36 2.82 11.67 8.51
CA ARG A 36 1.38 11.48 8.56
C ARG A 36 0.82 11.41 7.14
N PHE A 37 0.02 10.38 6.89
CA PHE A 37 -0.73 10.19 5.65
C PHE A 37 -2.21 10.44 5.93
N ASP A 38 -2.76 11.46 5.28
CA ASP A 38 -4.11 12.00 5.52
C ASP A 38 -5.03 11.88 4.30
N ARG A 39 -4.50 11.39 3.17
CA ARG A 39 -5.24 11.23 1.91
C ARG A 39 -5.01 9.83 1.34
N PRO A 40 -6.08 9.15 0.87
CA PRO A 40 -5.95 7.87 0.19
C PRO A 40 -5.11 7.96 -1.09
N GLY A 41 -4.47 6.84 -1.42
CA GLY A 41 -3.67 6.69 -2.63
C GLY A 41 -2.33 6.02 -2.38
N ILE A 42 -1.52 5.95 -3.42
CA ILE A 42 -0.24 5.23 -3.41
C ILE A 42 0.89 6.24 -3.28
N VAL A 43 1.79 5.98 -2.32
CA VAL A 43 2.99 6.78 -2.08
C VAL A 43 4.19 5.89 -2.35
N ARG A 44 5.01 6.26 -3.34
CA ARG A 44 6.27 5.59 -3.64
C ARG A 44 7.39 6.29 -2.90
N VAL A 45 8.15 5.53 -2.14
CA VAL A 45 9.19 6.00 -1.23
C VAL A 45 10.55 5.53 -1.71
N PHE A 46 11.57 6.37 -1.52
CA PHE A 46 12.93 6.14 -2.00
C PHE A 46 13.97 6.60 -0.98
N CYS A 47 15.21 6.15 -1.17
CA CYS A 47 16.40 6.67 -0.51
C CYS A 47 17.30 7.40 -1.52
N ASP A 48 17.82 8.58 -1.15
CA ASP A 48 18.72 9.36 -2.03
C ASP A 48 20.18 8.87 -2.04
N ILE A 49 20.55 8.00 -1.10
CA ILE A 49 21.90 7.39 -1.00
C ILE A 49 21.93 6.05 -1.74
N HIS A 50 20.86 5.26 -1.64
CA HIS A 50 20.81 3.88 -2.13
C HIS A 50 19.73 3.74 -3.20
N SER A 51 20.15 3.80 -4.47
CA SER A 51 19.24 3.83 -5.62
C SER A 51 18.34 2.59 -5.76
N HIS A 52 18.72 1.47 -5.15
CA HIS A 52 17.94 0.24 -5.15
C HIS A 52 16.83 0.23 -4.07
N MET A 53 16.91 1.09 -3.06
CA MET A 53 15.91 1.13 -2.01
C MET A 53 14.68 1.87 -2.48
N SER A 54 13.58 1.14 -2.59
CA SER A 54 12.25 1.72 -2.77
C SER A 54 11.20 0.92 -2.02
N ALA A 55 10.08 1.57 -1.74
CA ALA A 55 8.92 0.95 -1.12
C ALA A 55 7.64 1.64 -1.60
N PHE A 56 6.50 0.99 -1.34
CA PHE A 56 5.18 1.55 -1.59
C PHE A 56 4.37 1.56 -0.29
N ILE A 57 3.64 2.66 -0.08
CA ILE A 57 2.67 2.80 1.00
C ILE A 57 1.32 3.02 0.34
N ILE A 58 0.38 2.12 0.58
CA ILE A 58 -0.99 2.23 0.08
C ILE A 58 -1.87 2.72 1.23
N VAL A 59 -2.45 3.91 1.06
CA VAL A 59 -3.28 4.57 2.06
C VAL A 59 -4.75 4.39 1.68
N PHE A 60 -5.52 3.79 2.58
CA PHE A 60 -6.96 3.57 2.40
C PHE A 60 -7.78 4.48 3.32
N ALA A 61 -8.97 4.88 2.88
CA ALA A 61 -9.98 5.51 3.73
C ALA A 61 -10.90 4.48 4.43
N HIS A 62 -10.63 3.19 4.24
CA HIS A 62 -11.40 2.07 4.75
C HIS A 62 -10.45 0.99 5.29
N ARG A 63 -11.02 0.01 6.01
CA ARG A 63 -10.28 -1.10 6.62
C ARG A 63 -10.13 -2.35 5.76
N TYR A 64 -10.82 -2.42 4.62
CA TYR A 64 -10.85 -3.62 3.79
C TYR A 64 -9.67 -3.62 2.81
N PHE A 65 -8.65 -4.41 3.10
CA PHE A 65 -7.55 -4.72 2.19
C PHE A 65 -6.98 -6.09 2.56
N SER A 66 -6.33 -6.74 1.60
CA SER A 66 -5.56 -7.98 1.81
C SER A 66 -4.34 -7.93 0.91
N VAL A 67 -3.28 -8.59 1.34
CA VAL A 67 -2.17 -8.97 0.47
C VAL A 67 -2.43 -10.40 0.01
N THR A 68 -2.06 -10.73 -1.22
CA THR A 68 -2.16 -12.11 -1.70
C THR A 68 -1.11 -12.99 -1.01
N ASP A 69 -1.40 -14.27 -0.89
CA ASP A 69 -0.37 -15.28 -0.61
C ASP A 69 0.50 -15.55 -1.85
N ASP A 70 1.48 -16.45 -1.70
CA ASP A 70 2.43 -16.83 -2.77
C ASP A 70 1.74 -17.52 -3.95
N GLU A 71 0.55 -18.07 -3.75
CA GLU A 71 -0.29 -18.65 -4.81
C GLU A 71 -1.30 -17.66 -5.41
N GLY A 72 -1.28 -16.39 -4.99
CA GLY A 72 -2.14 -15.34 -5.52
C GLY A 72 -3.54 -15.29 -4.92
N ARG A 73 -3.84 -16.06 -3.86
CA ARG A 73 -5.14 -16.06 -3.19
C ARG A 73 -5.21 -14.94 -2.16
N TYR A 74 -6.41 -14.41 -1.93
CA TYR A 74 -6.67 -13.38 -0.94
C TYR A 74 -8.04 -13.61 -0.29
N HIS A 75 -8.25 -13.00 0.87
CA HIS A 75 -9.55 -13.04 1.54
C HIS A 75 -9.85 -11.69 2.20
N LEU A 76 -11.07 -11.18 1.98
CA LEU A 76 -11.59 -9.99 2.64
C LEU A 76 -12.77 -10.38 3.52
N GLY A 77 -12.53 -10.57 4.80
CA GLY A 77 -13.57 -10.93 5.77
C GLY A 77 -14.43 -9.73 6.19
N ASN A 78 -15.66 -10.01 6.60
CA ASN A 78 -16.58 -9.05 7.22
C ASN A 78 -16.84 -7.77 6.39
N VAL A 79 -16.86 -7.89 5.07
CA VAL A 79 -17.28 -6.79 4.20
C VAL A 79 -18.81 -6.63 4.33
N PRO A 80 -19.32 -5.43 4.66
CA PRO A 80 -20.75 -5.20 4.75
C PRO A 80 -21.46 -5.45 3.41
N PRO A 81 -22.77 -5.75 3.42
CA PRO A 81 -23.55 -5.80 2.20
C PRO A 81 -23.48 -4.50 1.39
N GLY A 82 -23.45 -4.65 0.07
CA GLY A 82 -23.36 -3.52 -0.86
C GLY A 82 -22.55 -3.82 -2.11
N THR A 83 -22.50 -2.83 -3.00
CA THR A 83 -21.78 -2.91 -4.27
C THR A 83 -20.50 -2.08 -4.20
N TYR A 84 -19.36 -2.73 -4.40
CA TYR A 84 -18.03 -2.13 -4.29
C TYR A 84 -17.24 -2.26 -5.59
N ASN A 85 -16.29 -1.36 -5.81
CA ASN A 85 -15.22 -1.57 -6.77
C ASN A 85 -14.01 -2.14 -6.03
N VAL A 86 -13.69 -3.40 -6.31
CA VAL A 86 -12.51 -4.09 -5.77
C VAL A 86 -11.36 -3.84 -6.73
N ALA A 87 -10.24 -3.34 -6.21
CA ALA A 87 -9.05 -3.01 -6.97
C ALA A 87 -7.91 -3.96 -6.60
N VAL A 88 -7.17 -4.44 -7.59
CA VAL A 88 -5.91 -5.15 -7.40
C VAL A 88 -4.79 -4.30 -7.98
N TRP A 89 -3.75 -4.10 -7.18
CA TRP A 89 -2.57 -3.32 -7.54
C TRP A 89 -1.31 -4.13 -7.28
N ASN A 90 -0.33 -4.02 -8.17
CA ASN A 90 1.05 -4.36 -7.91
C ASN A 90 1.96 -3.31 -8.59
N GLU A 91 3.25 -3.35 -8.28
CA GLU A 91 4.21 -2.36 -8.78
C GLU A 91 4.52 -2.49 -10.27
N ALA A 92 4.38 -3.69 -10.84
CA ALA A 92 4.86 -4.03 -12.18
C ALA A 92 3.78 -3.95 -13.27
N HIS A 93 2.50 -4.04 -12.92
CA HIS A 93 1.39 -4.17 -13.86
C HIS A 93 0.29 -3.13 -13.63
N ALA A 94 -0.52 -2.92 -14.66
CA ALA A 94 -1.67 -2.02 -14.56
C ALA A 94 -2.71 -2.56 -13.56
N SER A 95 -3.23 -1.68 -12.70
CA SER A 95 -4.27 -2.07 -11.75
C SER A 95 -5.53 -2.55 -12.45
N GLN A 96 -6.15 -3.58 -11.89
CA GLN A 96 -7.45 -4.08 -12.32
C GLN A 96 -8.52 -3.66 -11.33
N ASN A 97 -9.71 -3.37 -11.82
CA ASN A 97 -10.86 -3.01 -11.00
C ASN A 97 -12.06 -3.84 -11.42
N ARG A 98 -12.81 -4.37 -10.45
CA ARG A 98 -14.02 -5.14 -10.71
C ARG A 98 -15.13 -4.73 -9.75
N ARG A 99 -16.35 -4.61 -10.29
CA ARG A 99 -17.54 -4.39 -9.47
C ARG A 99 -17.97 -5.71 -8.84
N VAL A 100 -18.11 -5.74 -7.52
CA VAL A 100 -18.49 -6.92 -6.73
C VAL A 100 -19.66 -6.53 -5.83
N THR A 101 -20.66 -7.40 -5.70
CA THR A 101 -21.83 -7.18 -4.83
C THR A 101 -21.81 -8.19 -3.70
N VAL A 102 -21.75 -7.70 -2.46
CA VAL A 102 -21.91 -8.51 -1.26
C VAL A 102 -23.40 -8.55 -0.89
N PRO A 103 -24.04 -9.73 -0.83
CA PRO A 103 -25.47 -9.86 -0.58
C PRO A 103 -25.84 -9.53 0.87
N ASP A 104 -27.07 -9.04 1.09
CA ASP A 104 -27.60 -8.66 2.41
C ASP A 104 -27.66 -9.81 3.43
N GLY A 105 -27.76 -11.06 2.95
CA GLY A 105 -27.77 -12.27 3.79
C GLY A 105 -26.37 -12.80 4.16
N GLY A 106 -25.30 -12.13 3.74
CA GLY A 106 -23.93 -12.62 3.84
C GLY A 106 -23.64 -13.79 2.90
N GLY A 107 -22.45 -14.37 3.04
CA GLY A 107 -21.94 -15.45 2.18
C GLY A 107 -20.67 -15.05 1.43
N ASP A 108 -20.01 -16.05 0.86
CA ASP A 108 -18.79 -15.85 0.10
C ASP A 108 -19.09 -15.37 -1.32
N VAL A 109 -18.31 -14.39 -1.78
CA VAL A 109 -18.36 -13.87 -3.14
C VAL A 109 -16.97 -14.00 -3.75
N GLU A 110 -16.89 -14.73 -4.85
CA GLU A 110 -15.64 -14.92 -5.57
C GLU A 110 -15.42 -13.80 -6.60
N ALA A 111 -14.18 -13.31 -6.68
CA ALA A 111 -13.76 -12.35 -7.68
C ALA A 111 -12.31 -12.61 -8.08
N ASP A 112 -12.13 -13.11 -9.29
CA ASP A 112 -10.80 -13.34 -9.87
C ASP A 112 -10.28 -12.11 -10.62
N PHE A 113 -8.95 -11.98 -10.59
CA PHE A 113 -8.21 -10.91 -11.25
C PHE A 113 -7.01 -11.50 -12.01
N THR A 114 -6.66 -10.89 -13.14
CA THR A 114 -5.44 -11.19 -13.86
C THR A 114 -4.70 -9.89 -14.13
N LEU A 115 -3.49 -9.78 -13.60
CA LEU A 115 -2.61 -8.66 -13.88
C LEU A 115 -1.78 -9.01 -15.12
N ARG A 116 -1.66 -8.05 -16.04
CA ARG A 116 -0.90 -8.17 -17.29
C ARG A 116 0.02 -6.98 -17.43
#